data_AF-M2AGX3-F1
#
_entry.id   AF-M2AGX3-F1
#
_cell.length_a   1.000
_cell.length_b   1.000
_cell.length_c   1.000
_cell.angle_alpha   90.00
_cell.angle_beta   90.00
_cell.angle_gamma   90.00
#
_symmetry.space_group_name_H-M   'P 1'
#
loop_
_entity.id
_entity.type
_entity.pdbx_description
1 polymer ?
#
loop_
_entity_poly.entity_id
_entity_poly.type
_entity_poly.pdbx_seq_one_letter_code
_entity_poly.pdbx_strand_id
1 'polypeptide(L)' 'MMTVPQDTAIKFFNSVMHGVDVTSIMRWDMPIWETVLGTIETFVLGWLFGALIAGCYNCCGKPNKAV' A
#
# COMPACT_ATOMS: atom_id res chain seq x y z
N MET A 1 -7.42 9.00 -14.62
CA MET A 1 -7.19 10.13 -13.69
C MET A 1 -8.02 11.33 -14.10
N MET A 2 -8.86 11.85 -13.20
CA MET A 2 -9.68 13.06 -13.43
C MET A 2 -9.37 14.18 -12.43
N THR A 3 -8.53 13.92 -11.42
CA THR A 3 -8.30 14.83 -10.29
C THR A 3 -6.95 15.55 -10.35
N VAL A 4 -5.92 14.93 -10.92
CA VAL A 4 -4.56 15.51 -11.02
C VAL A 4 -3.92 15.19 -12.38
N PRO A 5 -3.07 16.10 -12.92
CA PRO A 5 -2.29 15.84 -14.12
C PRO A 5 -1.29 14.69 -13.95
N GLN A 6 -0.93 14.05 -15.06
CA GLN A 6 -0.04 12.89 -15.08
C GLN A 6 1.35 13.18 -14.52
N ASP A 7 1.97 14.25 -14.99
CA ASP A 7 3.31 14.64 -14.53
C ASP A 7 3.38 14.92 -13.04
N THR A 8 2.30 15.45 -12.47
CA THR A 8 2.20 15.74 -11.03
C THR A 8 2.16 14.45 -10.22
N ALA A 9 1.36 13.46 -10.64
CA ALA A 9 1.30 12.17 -9.96
C ALA A 9 2.65 11.43 -10.05
N ILE A 10 3.29 11.41 -11.22
CA ILE A 10 4.61 10.78 -11.41
C ILE A 10 5.64 11.41 -10.47
N LYS A 11 5.74 12.75 -10.43
CA LYS A 11 6.69 13.44 -9.54
C LYS A 11 6.42 13.16 -8.06
N PHE A 12 5.16 13.14 -7.65
CA PHE A 12 4.78 12.81 -6.28
C PHE A 12 5.21 11.40 -5.90
N PHE A 13 4.84 10.39 -6.71
CA PHE A 13 5.18 9.01 -6.42
C PHE A 13 6.69 8.73 -6.52
N ASN A 14 7.41 9.35 -7.46
CA ASN A 14 8.87 9.29 -7.50
C ASN A 14 9.47 9.87 -6.21
N SER A 15 8.92 10.96 -5.66
CA SER A 15 9.38 11.51 -4.38
C SER A 15 9.07 10.59 -3.20
N VAL A 16 7.88 9.98 -3.15
CA VAL A 16 7.47 9.04 -2.09
C VAL A 16 8.32 7.77 -2.13
N MET A 17 8.64 7.28 -3.34
CA MET A 17 9.47 6.10 -3.55
C MET A 17 10.97 6.42 -3.59
N HIS A 18 11.40 7.51 -2.95
CA HIS A 18 12.82 7.88 -2.81
C HIS A 18 13.60 7.98 -4.13
N GLY A 19 12.95 8.48 -5.19
CA GLY A 19 13.55 8.72 -6.52
C GLY A 19 13.41 7.56 -7.51
N VAL A 20 12.72 6.47 -7.14
CA VAL A 20 12.42 5.38 -8.08
C VAL A 20 11.43 5.85 -9.13
N ASP A 21 11.77 5.68 -10.41
CA ASP A 21 10.93 6.08 -11.53
C ASP A 21 9.71 5.16 -11.72
N VAL A 22 8.54 5.68 -11.36
CA VAL A 22 7.27 4.94 -11.40
C VAL A 22 6.65 4.88 -12.79
N THR A 23 7.18 5.61 -13.78
CA THR A 23 6.62 5.60 -15.15
C THR A 23 6.62 4.22 -15.78
N SER A 24 7.59 3.37 -15.39
CA SER A 24 7.74 1.99 -15.85
C SER A 24 6.63 1.04 -15.38
N ILE A 25 5.99 1.35 -14.24
CA ILE A 25 4.98 0.49 -13.59
C ILE A 25 3.57 1.08 -13.59
N MET A 26 3.45 2.40 -13.74
CA MET A 26 2.19 3.12 -13.59
C MET A 26 1.35 3.04 -14.87
N ARG A 27 0.24 2.29 -14.82
CA ARG A 27 -0.74 2.22 -15.90
C ARG A 27 -1.81 3.30 -15.74
N TRP A 28 -1.85 4.23 -16.70
CA TRP A 28 -2.83 5.33 -16.74
C TRP A 28 -4.14 4.93 -17.44
N ASP A 29 -4.06 3.99 -18.38
CA ASP A 29 -5.19 3.41 -19.09
C ASP A 29 -5.59 2.09 -18.44
N MET A 30 -6.35 2.18 -17.35
CA MET A 30 -6.84 1.02 -16.61
C MET A 30 -8.37 1.09 -16.53
N PRO A 31 -9.08 -0.01 -16.84
CA PRO A 31 -10.53 -0.02 -16.69
C PRO A 31 -10.91 0.19 -15.22
N ILE A 32 -12.04 0.87 -15.00
CA ILE A 32 -12.48 1.26 -13.65
C ILE A 32 -12.60 0.05 -12.72
N TRP A 33 -13.05 -1.10 -13.24
CA TRP A 33 -13.19 -2.33 -12.45
C TRP A 33 -11.84 -2.85 -11.91
N GLU A 34 -10.77 -2.83 -12.71
CA GLU A 34 -9.43 -3.20 -12.25
C GLU A 34 -8.95 -2.22 -11.15
N THR A 35 -9.27 -0.94 -11.27
CA THR A 35 -8.92 0.07 -10.25
C THR A 35 -9.65 -0.20 -8.93
N VAL A 36 -10.93 -0.56 -8.99
CA VAL A 36 -11.73 -0.92 -7.79
C VAL A 36 -11.18 -2.17 -7.12
N LEU A 37 -10.88 -3.22 -7.90
CA LEU A 37 -10.27 -4.44 -7.36
C LEU A 37 -8.91 -4.16 -6.71
N GLY A 38 -8.03 -3.40 -7.38
CA GLY A 38 -6.72 -3.04 -6.82
C GLY A 38 -6.82 -2.20 -5.54
N THR A 39 -7.85 -1.36 -5.42
CA THR A 39 -8.12 -0.59 -4.20
C THR A 39 -8.53 -1.51 -3.05
N ILE A 40 -9.43 -2.47 -3.31
CA ILE A 40 -9.85 -3.47 -2.31
C ILE A 40 -8.66 -4.30 -1.87
N GLU A 41 -7.84 -4.77 -2.80
CA GLU A 41 -6.65 -5.57 -2.51
C GLU A 41 -5.65 -4.80 -1.64
N THR A 42 -5.37 -3.54 -1.98
CA THR A 42 -4.48 -2.67 -1.20
C THR A 42 -4.99 -2.52 0.25
N PHE A 43 -6.30 -2.36 0.43
CA PHE A 43 -6.91 -2.26 1.75
C PHE A 43 -6.79 -3.57 2.54
N VAL A 44 -7.04 -4.71 1.90
CA VAL A 44 -6.89 -6.03 2.52
C VAL A 44 -5.43 -6.29 2.94
N LEU A 45 -4.47 -5.98 2.07
CA LEU A 45 -3.04 -6.11 2.40
C LEU A 45 -2.66 -5.20 3.57
N GLY A 46 -3.08 -3.93 3.55
CA GLY A 46 -2.84 -2.99 4.66
C GLY A 46 -3.43 -3.49 5.98
N TRP A 47 -4.64 -4.04 5.95
CA TRP A 47 -5.27 -4.65 7.13
C TRP A 47 -4.49 -5.87 7.64
N LEU A 48 -4.06 -6.76 6.74
CA LEU A 48 -3.26 -7.94 7.10
C LEU A 48 -1.92 -7.56 7.73
N PHE A 49 -1.21 -6.57 7.18
CA PHE A 49 0.01 -6.04 7.78
C PHE A 49 -0.24 -5.43 9.16
N GLY A 50 -1.34 -4.69 9.32
CA GLY A 50 -1.74 -4.15 10.62
C GLY A 50 -2.03 -5.26 11.65
N ALA A 51 -2.77 -6.29 11.25
CA ALA A 51 -3.07 -7.45 12.08
C ALA A 51 -1.79 -8.22 12.47
N LEU A 52 -0.85 -8.37 11.53
CA LEU A 52 0.46 -9.00 11.78
C LEU A 52 1.25 -8.22 12.83
N ILE A 53 1.35 -6.90 12.68
CA ILE A 53 2.04 -6.03 13.65
C ILE A 53 1.37 -6.15 15.03
N ALA A 54 0.04 -6.06 15.10
CA ALA A 54 -0.71 -6.21 16.34
C ALA A 54 -0.48 -7.59 16.98
N GLY A 55 -0.42 -8.65 16.18
CA GLY A 55 -0.09 -10.01 16.61
C GLY A 55 1.32 -10.09 17.20
N CYS A 56 2.32 -9.53 16.53
CA CYS A 56 3.69 -9.47 17.04
C CYS A 56 3.75 -8.77 18.40
N TYR A 57 3.12 -7.60 18.56
CA TYR A 57 3.12 -6.89 19.84
C TYR A 57 2.37 -7.64 20.96
N ASN A 58 1.23 -8.26 20.65
CA ASN A 58 0.40 -8.91 21.66
C ASN A 58 0.88 -10.32 22.04
N CYS A 59 1.57 -11.02 21.14
CA CYS A 59 2.00 -12.41 21.32
C CYS A 59 3.50 -12.56 21.61
N CYS A 60 4.40 -11.80 20.96
CA CYS A 60 5.84 -11.90 21.26
C CYS A 60 6.26 -11.15 22.53
N GLY A 61 5.49 -10.16 22.99
CA GLY A 61 5.83 -9.34 24.15
C GLY A 61 5.37 -9.90 25.51
N LYS A 62 4.59 -10.99 25.54
CA LYS A 62 4.12 -11.58 26.80
C LYS A 62 5.19 -12.55 27.34
N PRO A 63 5.84 -12.25 28.48
CA PRO A 63 6.67 -13.26 29.12
C PRO A 63 5.78 -14.46 29.45
N ASN A 64 6.26 -15.66 29.10
CA ASN A 64 5.65 -16.91 29.54
C ASN A 64 5.45 -16.81 31.06
N LYS A 65 4.20 -16.69 31.50
CA LYS A 65 3.88 -16.90 32.92
C LYS A 65 4.00 -18.41 33.13
N ALA A 66 5.23 -18.85 33.44
CA ALA A 66 5.45 -20.15 34.03
C ALA A 66 4.65 -20.16 35.34
N VAL A 67 3.62 -21.01 35.35
CA VAL A 67 2.92 -21.44 36.56
C VAL A 67 3.90 -22.19 37.46
#